data_AF-A0A7C4DG10-F1
#
_entry.id   AF-A0A7C4DG10-F1
#
_cell.length_a   1.000
_cell.length_b   1.000
_cell.length_c   1.000
_cell.angle_alpha   90.00
_cell.angle_beta   90.00
_cell.angle_gamma   90.00
#
_symmetry.space_group_name_H-M   'P 1'
#
loop_
_entity.id
_entity.type
_entity.pdbx_description
1 polymer ?
#
loop_
_entity_poly.entity_id
_entity_poly.type
_entity_poly.pdbx_seq_one_letter_code
_entity_poly.pdbx_strand_id
1 'polypeptide(L)'
;MEILLALAVVMVAFFISCKVCLDARSRFLFFCEFEIAKRTARNVSMRLHAKQAVPSVMNGFEVSVREERIELRRGKRVYSFDASDF
;
A
#
# COMPACT_ATOMS: atom_id res chain seq x y z
N MET A 1 -4.73 -40.49 -24.57
CA MET A 1 -3.89 -39.28 -24.68
C MET A 1 -4.72 -37.99 -24.69
N GLU A 2 -5.80 -37.92 -25.46
CA GLU A 2 -6.64 -36.70 -25.58
C GLU A 2 -7.29 -36.26 -24.27
N ILE A 3 -7.81 -37.18 -23.46
CA ILE A 3 -8.43 -36.86 -22.16
C ILE A 3 -7.39 -36.28 -21.18
N LEU A 4 -6.17 -36.83 -21.17
CA LEU A 4 -5.06 -36.33 -20.35
C LEU A 4 -4.62 -34.93 -20.79
N LEU A 5 -4.58 -34.68 -22.11
CA LEU A 5 -4.27 -33.36 -22.66
C LEU A 5 -5.36 -32.34 -22.28
N ALA A 6 -6.63 -32.70 -22.40
CA ALA A 6 -7.76 -31.84 -22.02
C ALA A 6 -7.72 -31.49 -20.53
N LEU A 7 -7.47 -32.47 -19.66
CA LEU A 7 -7.26 -32.26 -18.22
C LEU A 7 -6.09 -31.33 -17.94
N ALA A 8 -4.96 -31.50 -18.63
CA ALA A 8 -3.80 -30.63 -18.47
C ALA A 8 -4.11 -29.17 -18.86
N VAL A 9 -4.83 -28.95 -19.96
CA VAL A 9 -5.26 -27.61 -20.39
C VAL A 9 -6.18 -26.95 -19.36
N VAL A 10 -7.17 -27.68 -18.85
CA VAL A 10 -8.09 -27.15 -17.82
C VAL A 10 -7.34 -26.81 -16.54
N MET A 11 -6.41 -27.66 -16.10
CA MET A 11 -5.59 -27.42 -14.91
C MET A 11 -4.72 -26.17 -15.09
N VAL A 12 -4.04 -26.03 -16.22
CA VAL A 12 -3.22 -24.84 -16.51
C VAL A 12 -4.07 -23.58 -16.53
N ALA A 13 -5.24 -23.61 -17.18
CA ALA A 13 -6.16 -22.47 -17.20
C ALA A 13 -6.60 -22.08 -15.78
N PHE A 14 -6.98 -23.07 -14.96
CA PHE A 14 -7.37 -22.85 -13.56
C PHE A 14 -6.23 -22.22 -12.75
N PHE A 15 -5.00 -22.74 -12.85
CA PHE A 15 -3.85 -22.17 -12.14
C PHE A 15 -3.52 -20.74 -12.57
N ILE A 16 -3.61 -20.44 -13.87
CA ILE A 16 -3.40 -19.08 -14.39
C ILE A 16 -4.45 -18.13 -13.80
N SER A 17 -5.73 -18.51 -13.84
CA SER A 17 -6.81 -17.71 -13.27
C SER A 17 -6.62 -17.47 -11.78
N CYS A 18 -6.31 -18.51 -10.99
CA CYS A 18 -6.03 -18.37 -9.57
C CYS A 18 -4.85 -17.44 -9.29
N LYS A 19 -3.76 -17.57 -10.05
CA LYS A 19 -2.60 -16.69 -9.91
C LYS A 19 -2.96 -15.23 -10.17
N VAL A 20 -3.69 -14.96 -11.26
CA VAL A 20 -4.14 -13.60 -11.60
C VAL A 20 -5.02 -13.02 -10.49
N CYS A 21 -5.93 -13.82 -9.91
CA CYS A 21 -6.76 -13.38 -8.79
C CYS A 21 -5.94 -13.03 -7.54
N LEU A 22 -4.93 -13.85 -7.21
CA LEU A 22 -4.05 -13.60 -6.07
C LEU A 22 -3.19 -12.34 -6.29
N ASP A 23 -2.64 -12.17 -7.49
CA ASP A 23 -1.87 -10.98 -7.85
C ASP A 23 -2.73 -9.71 -7.81
N ALA A 24 -3.96 -9.77 -8.33
CA ALA A 24 -4.92 -8.67 -8.29
C ALA A 24 -5.27 -8.28 -6.84
N ARG A 25 -5.54 -9.28 -5.98
CA ARG A 25 -5.79 -9.04 -4.55
C ARG A 25 -4.60 -8.39 -3.87
N SER A 26 -3.39 -8.86 -4.15
CA SER A 26 -2.16 -8.29 -3.58
C SER A 26 -1.97 -6.82 -3.97
N ARG A 27 -2.18 -6.50 -5.26
CA ARG A 27 -2.12 -5.11 -5.76
C ARG A 27 -3.20 -4.23 -5.14
N PHE A 28 -4.41 -4.75 -5.01
CA PHE A 28 -5.51 -4.01 -4.38
C PHE A 28 -5.21 -3.68 -2.91
N LEU A 29 -4.71 -4.65 -2.14
CA LEU A 29 -4.32 -4.42 -0.74
C LEU A 29 -3.20 -3.39 -0.62
N PHE A 30 -2.21 -3.44 -1.53
CA PHE A 30 -1.16 -2.42 -1.59
C PHE A 30 -1.72 -1.03 -1.91
N PHE A 31 -2.62 -0.93 -2.88
CA PHE A 31 -3.29 0.32 -3.23
C PHE A 31 -4.08 0.90 -2.05
N CYS A 32 -4.84 0.06 -1.33
CA CYS A 32 -5.56 0.49 -0.13
C CYS A 32 -4.61 1.00 0.96
N GLU A 33 -3.49 0.31 1.20
CA GLU A 33 -2.49 0.76 2.18
C GLU A 33 -1.87 2.10 1.78
N PHE A 34 -1.54 2.27 0.49
CA PHE A 34 -1.02 3.52 -0.05
C PHE A 34 -2.01 4.67 0.13
N GLU A 35 -3.29 4.45 -0.15
CA GLU A 35 -4.34 5.47 0.06
C GLU A 35 -4.48 5.87 1.54
N ILE A 36 -4.37 4.91 2.47
CA ILE A 36 -4.35 5.21 3.90
C ILE A 36 -3.10 6.02 4.27
N ALA A 37 -1.93 5.65 3.73
CA ALA A 37 -0.69 6.39 3.95
C ALA A 37 -0.82 7.84 3.44
N LYS A 38 -1.36 8.05 2.23
CA LYS A 38 -1.59 9.37 1.63
C LYS A 38 -2.51 10.24 2.50
N ARG A 39 -3.63 9.68 2.97
CA ARG A 39 -4.55 10.41 3.89
C ARG A 39 -3.88 10.72 5.23
N THR A 40 -3.03 9.82 5.72
CA THR A 40 -2.27 10.03 6.96
C THR A 40 -1.25 11.15 6.78
N ALA A 41 -0.53 11.18 5.66
CA ALA A 41 0.41 12.23 5.33
C ALA A 41 -0.28 13.59 5.24
N ARG A 42 -1.46 13.66 4.62
CA ARG A 42 -2.28 14.88 4.60
C ARG A 42 -2.63 15.37 6.02
N ASN A 43 -3.03 14.47 6.91
CA ASN A 43 -3.31 14.82 8.31
C ASN A 43 -2.06 15.31 9.06
N VAL A 44 -0.91 14.71 8.79
CA VAL A 44 0.38 15.15 9.34
C VAL A 44 0.73 16.55 8.80
N SER A 45 0.60 16.80 7.50
CA SER A 45 0.82 18.12 6.89
C SER A 45 -0.08 19.19 7.52
N MET A 46 -1.38 18.92 7.68
CA MET A 46 -2.30 19.85 8.35
C MET A 46 -1.87 20.18 9.79
N ARG A 47 -1.36 19.19 10.54
CA ARG A 47 -0.84 19.41 11.90
C ARG A 47 0.44 20.26 11.89
N LEU A 48 1.35 20.01 10.95
CA LEU A 48 2.55 20.82 10.78
C LEU A 48 2.19 22.29 10.50
N HIS A 49 1.26 22.53 9.56
CA HIS A 49 0.74 23.87 9.27
C HIS A 49 0.08 24.53 10.47
N ALA A 50 -0.69 23.77 11.25
CA ALA A 50 -1.33 24.25 12.49
C ALA A 50 -0.36 24.38 13.68
N LYS A 51 0.95 24.10 13.50
CA LYS A 51 1.97 24.06 14.56
C LYS A 51 1.60 23.15 15.74
N GLN A 52 0.89 22.06 15.44
CA GLN A 52 0.48 21.05 16.41
C GLN A 52 1.52 19.93 16.50
N ALA A 53 1.58 19.28 17.66
CA ALA A 53 2.41 18.10 17.83
C ALA A 53 1.97 16.97 16.87
N VAL A 54 2.94 16.43 16.13
CA VAL A 54 2.76 15.26 15.28
C VAL A 54 3.00 14.00 16.12
N PRO A 55 2.01 13.10 16.26
CA PRO A 55 2.21 11.83 16.94
C PRO A 55 3.27 10.97 16.24
N SER A 56 4.09 10.26 17.00
CA SER A 56 5.09 9.32 16.46
C SER A 56 4.47 8.11 15.73
N VAL A 57 3.19 7.81 16.00
CA VAL A 57 2.44 6.75 15.33
C VAL A 57 1.03 7.25 14.97
N MET A 58 0.62 7.06 13.72
CA MET A 58 -0.72 7.39 13.22
C MET A 58 -1.23 6.35 12.23
N ASN A 59 -2.48 5.89 12.39
CA ASN A 59 -3.11 4.91 11.51
C ASN A 59 -2.28 3.61 11.28
N GLY A 60 -1.48 3.23 12.28
CA GLY A 60 -0.58 2.06 12.20
C GLY A 60 0.72 2.30 11.44
N PHE A 61 1.03 3.55 11.10
CA PHE A 61 2.32 3.98 10.55
C PHE A 61 3.14 4.67 11.63
N GLU A 62 4.43 4.35 11.70
CA GLU A 62 5.44 5.19 12.36
C GLU A 62 5.65 6.44 11.50
N VAL A 63 5.55 7.61 12.13
CA VAL A 63 5.62 8.91 11.47
C VAL A 63 6.97 9.56 11.77
N SER A 64 7.69 9.93 10.73
CA SER A 64 8.92 10.71 10.81
C SER A 64 8.79 11.90 9.86
N VAL A 65 8.91 13.11 10.41
CA VAL A 65 8.94 14.34 9.61
C VAL A 65 10.37 14.86 9.58
N ARG A 66 10.94 14.99 8.40
CA ARG A 66 12.29 15.54 8.19
C ARG A 66 12.19 16.68 7.19
N GLU A 67 12.52 17.89 7.64
CA GLU A 67 12.39 19.11 6.84
C GLU A 67 10.96 19.27 6.30
N GLU A 68 10.76 19.02 5.00
CA GLU A 68 9.47 19.10 4.30
C GLU A 68 8.95 17.72 3.86
N ARG A 69 9.58 16.63 4.31
CA ARG A 69 9.19 15.26 3.96
C ARG A 69 8.51 14.54 5.11
N ILE A 70 7.39 13.90 4.79
CA ILE A 70 6.62 13.05 5.69
C ILE A 70 6.89 11.59 5.31
N GLU A 71 7.64 10.91 6.16
CA GLU A 71 7.91 9.48 6.04
C GLU A 71 6.95 8.69 6.93
N LEU A 72 6.22 7.76 6.32
CA LEU A 72 5.31 6.84 6.99
C LEU A 72 5.82 5.40 6.81
N ARG A 73 6.20 4.76 7.91
CA ARG A 73 6.70 3.38 7.90
C ARG A 73 5.70 2.40 8.50
N ARG A 74 5.52 1.26 7.84
CA ARG A 74 4.77 0.12 8.38
C ARG A 74 5.50 -1.18 8.06
N GLY A 75 6.11 -1.77 9.09
CA GLY A 75 6.97 -2.94 8.91
C GLY A 75 8.13 -2.63 7.96
N LYS A 76 8.20 -3.35 6.83
CA LYS A 76 9.25 -3.16 5.81
C LYS A 76 8.91 -2.10 4.74
N ARG A 77 7.69 -1.54 4.75
CA ARG A 77 7.25 -0.57 3.75
C ARG A 77 7.45 0.84 4.27
N VAL A 78 7.93 1.72 3.40
CA VAL A 78 8.11 3.14 3.66
C VAL A 78 7.43 3.92 2.55
N TYR A 79 6.58 4.86 2.94
CA TYR A 79 5.89 5.79 2.07
C TYR A 79 6.42 7.19 2.37
N SER A 80 6.82 7.93 1.34
CA SER A 80 7.33 9.28 1.48
C SER A 80 6.45 10.22 0.68
N PHE A 81 6.09 11.35 1.28
CA PHE A 81 5.30 12.40 0.66
C PHE A 81 5.93 13.74 0.98
N ASP A 82 5.93 14.67 0.03
CA ASP A 82 6.31 16.05 0.30
C ASP A 82 5.14 16.76 0.99
N ALA A 83 5.42 17.54 2.04
CA ALA A 83 4.39 18.18 2.86
C ALA A 83 3.61 19.25 2.08
N SER A 84 4.22 19.80 1.03
CA SER A 84 3.66 20.79 0.10
C SER A 84 2.71 20.21 -0.94
N ASP A 85 2.62 18.89 -1.08
CA ASP A 85 1.71 18.22 -2.04
C ASP A 85 0.22 18.26 -1.59
N PHE A 86 -0.09 18.88 -0.45
CA PHE A 86 -1.40 18.83 0.22
C PHE A 86 -1.97 20.19 0.58
#